data_AF-A0A535I6Y9-F1
#
_entry.id   AF-A0A535I6Y9-F1
#
_cell.length_a   1.000
_cell.length_b   1.000
_cell.length_c   1.000
_cell.angle_alpha   90.00
_cell.angle_beta   90.00
_cell.angle_gamma   90.00
#
_symmetry.space_group_name_H-M   'P 1'
#
loop_
_entity.id
_entity.type
_entity.pdbx_description
1 polymer ?
#
loop_
_entity_poly.entity_id
_entity_poly.type
_entity_poly.pdbx_seq_one_letter_code
_entity_poly.pdbx_strand_id
1 'polypeptide(L)'
;MCSKDVVERAAALIGVTTVRQQKPRDPAWSATHVAQVAGAAAAAWMQRLRPLMGERRRSAIDLALDDYYPERLPVAPAHCVVPGCEGPPRGRGLCHKHYMSWSRDRAKGRVPRVKPLRSN
;
A
#
# COMPACT_ATOMS: atom_id res chain seq x y z
N MET A 1 -19.50 -13.31 -19.04
CA MET A 1 -18.23 -13.10 -19.77
C MET A 1 -17.06 -12.94 -18.79
N CYS A 2 -16.89 -13.89 -17.87
CA CYS A 2 -15.68 -14.04 -17.05
C CYS A 2 -15.43 -15.56 -16.92
N SER A 3 -15.01 -16.19 -18.02
CA SER A 3 -14.61 -17.60 -17.95
C SER A 3 -13.41 -17.73 -17.02
N LYS A 4 -13.40 -18.80 -16.21
CA LYS A 4 -12.39 -19.06 -15.19
C LYS A 4 -10.97 -18.99 -15.78
N ASP A 5 -10.76 -19.61 -16.93
CA ASP A 5 -9.46 -19.70 -17.60
C ASP A 5 -8.90 -18.31 -17.99
N VAL A 6 -9.76 -17.37 -18.39
CA VAL A 6 -9.33 -16.00 -18.73
C VAL A 6 -8.85 -15.28 -17.47
N VAL A 7 -9.55 -15.47 -16.35
CA VAL A 7 -9.18 -14.86 -15.07
C VAL A 7 -7.91 -15.49 -14.51
N GLU A 8 -7.70 -16.80 -14.68
CA GLU A 8 -6.46 -17.48 -14.27
C GLU A 8 -5.24 -16.98 -15.06
N ARG A 9 -5.38 -16.81 -16.38
CA ARG A 9 -4.32 -16.21 -17.18
C ARG A 9 -4.01 -14.77 -16.75
N ALA A 10 -5.04 -13.98 -16.47
CA ALA A 10 -4.86 -12.63 -15.94
C ALA A 10 -4.20 -12.64 -14.56
N ALA A 11 -4.56 -13.58 -13.68
CA ALA A 11 -3.97 -13.75 -12.36
C ALA A 11 -2.46 -13.99 -12.44
N ALA A 12 -2.03 -14.88 -13.35
CA ALA A 12 -0.62 -15.16 -13.59
C ALA A 12 0.16 -13.91 -14.02
N LEU A 13 -0.42 -13.08 -14.90
CA LEU A 13 0.20 -11.82 -15.34
C LEU A 13 0.40 -10.82 -14.20
N ILE A 14 -0.52 -10.78 -13.23
CA ILE A 14 -0.44 -9.87 -12.09
C ILE A 14 0.29 -10.45 -10.87
N GLY A 15 0.83 -11.68 -10.98
CA GLY A 15 1.59 -12.34 -9.93
C GLY A 15 0.73 -12.94 -8.80
N VAL A 16 -0.52 -13.30 -9.10
CA VAL A 16 -1.46 -13.90 -8.13
C VAL A 16 -1.70 -15.36 -8.52
N THR A 17 -1.54 -16.27 -7.55
CA THR A 17 -1.74 -17.72 -7.77
C THR A 17 -3.18 -18.16 -7.55
N THR A 18 -4.01 -17.33 -6.93
CA THR A 18 -5.35 -17.72 -6.47
C THR A 18 -6.43 -16.91 -7.19
N VAL A 19 -7.33 -17.63 -7.87
CA VAL A 19 -8.58 -17.10 -8.41
C VAL A 19 -9.72 -17.55 -7.50
N ARG A 20 -10.52 -16.60 -7.03
CA ARG A 20 -11.70 -16.89 -6.20
C ARG A 20 -12.98 -16.75 -7.01
N GLN A 21 -13.94 -17.64 -6.73
CA GLN A 21 -15.31 -17.48 -7.21
C GLN A 21 -16.05 -16.55 -6.24
N GLN A 22 -16.59 -15.45 -6.75
CA GLN A 22 -17.51 -14.61 -5.99
C GLN A 22 -18.94 -15.11 -6.14
N LYS A 23 -19.66 -15.16 -5.01
CA LYS A 23 -21.09 -15.48 -5.00
C LYS A 23 -21.81 -14.39 -5.81
N PRO A 24 -22.59 -14.76 -6.83
CA PRO A 24 -23.34 -13.78 -7.58
C PRO A 24 -24.37 -13.10 -6.67
N ARG A 25 -24.60 -11.81 -6.89
CA ARG A 25 -25.59 -11.02 -6.15
C ARG A 25 -27.01 -11.57 -6.36
N ASP A 26 -27.26 -12.10 -7.55
CA ASP A 26 -28.50 -12.76 -7.95
C ASP A 26 -28.19 -14.22 -8.33
N PRO A 27 -28.90 -15.22 -7.78
CA PRO A 27 -28.70 -16.62 -8.13
C PRO A 27 -28.87 -16.96 -9.61
N ALA A 28 -29.61 -16.14 -10.37
CA ALA A 28 -29.79 -16.32 -11.81
C ALA A 28 -28.54 -15.91 -12.62
N TRP A 29 -27.57 -15.24 -12.00
CA TRP A 29 -26.36 -14.79 -12.70
C TRP A 29 -25.27 -15.86 -12.68
N SER A 30 -24.49 -15.90 -13.77
CA SER A 30 -23.30 -16.73 -13.85
C SER A 30 -22.30 -16.37 -12.75
N ALA A 31 -21.59 -17.37 -12.22
CA ALA A 31 -20.54 -17.16 -11.24
C ALA A 31 -19.41 -16.26 -11.78
N THR A 32 -18.97 -15.30 -10.97
CA THR A 32 -17.88 -14.38 -11.32
C THR A 32 -16.58 -14.88 -10.71
N HIS A 33 -15.56 -15.07 -11.54
CA HIS A 33 -14.21 -15.38 -11.09
C HIS A 33 -13.40 -14.09 -10.96
N VAL A 34 -12.62 -13.96 -9.88
CA VAL A 34 -11.84 -12.74 -9.60
C VAL A 34 -10.46 -13.12 -9.08
N ALA A 35 -9.42 -12.49 -9.62
CA ALA A 35 -8.07 -12.44 -9.07
C ALA A 35 -7.83 -11.06 -8.44
N GLN A 36 -7.19 -11.00 -7.28
CA GLN A 36 -6.94 -9.74 -6.57
C GLN A 36 -5.51 -9.68 -6.03
N VAL A 37 -4.89 -8.51 -6.17
CA VAL A 37 -3.66 -8.13 -5.44
C VAL A 37 -4.03 -7.21 -4.29
N ALA A 38 -3.29 -7.31 -3.18
CA ALA A 38 -3.44 -6.43 -2.01
C ALA A 38 -2.08 -5.97 -1.49
N GLY A 39 -2.08 -4.93 -0.65
CA GLY A 39 -0.87 -4.42 0.00
C GLY A 39 0.20 -3.93 -0.99
N ALA A 40 1.46 -4.29 -0.73
CA ALA A 40 2.61 -3.73 -1.47
C ALA A 40 2.56 -4.08 -2.97
N ALA A 41 2.13 -5.29 -3.31
CA ALA A 41 1.95 -5.72 -4.70
C ALA A 41 0.86 -4.88 -5.40
N ALA A 42 -0.24 -4.58 -4.71
CA ALA A 42 -1.28 -3.71 -5.26
C ALA A 42 -0.78 -2.29 -5.48
N ALA A 43 -0.04 -1.72 -4.50
CA ALA A 43 0.55 -0.38 -4.64
C ALA A 43 1.51 -0.30 -5.84
N ALA A 44 2.35 -1.32 -6.05
CA ALA A 44 3.23 -1.41 -7.21
C ALA A 44 2.45 -1.44 -8.53
N TRP A 45 1.37 -2.23 -8.60
CA TRP A 45 0.50 -2.25 -9.78
C TRP A 45 -0.19 -0.90 -10.03
N MET A 46 -0.67 -0.24 -8.98
CA MET A 46 -1.29 1.08 -9.07
C MET A 46 -0.29 2.11 -9.65
N GLN A 47 0.95 2.13 -9.16
CA GLN A 47 2.01 3.00 -9.70
C GLN A 47 2.29 2.71 -11.17
N ARG A 48 2.35 1.44 -11.56
CA ARG A 48 2.66 1.02 -12.94
C ARG A 48 1.54 1.34 -13.92
N LEU A 49 0.28 1.24 -13.49
CA LEU A 49 -0.89 1.53 -14.32
C LEU A 49 -1.21 3.04 -14.39
N ARG A 50 -0.86 3.80 -13.36
CA ARG A 50 -1.13 5.25 -13.27
C ARG A 50 -0.88 6.04 -14.56
N PRO A 51 0.27 5.96 -15.25
CA PRO A 51 0.51 6.76 -16.46
C PRO A 51 -0.42 6.40 -17.63
N LEU A 52 -1.03 5.21 -17.62
CA LEU A 52 -1.92 4.72 -18.67
C LEU A 52 -3.39 5.10 -18.42
N MET A 53 -3.70 5.61 -17.23
CA MET A 53 -5.07 5.90 -16.81
C MET A 53 -5.45 7.35 -17.07
N GLY A 54 -6.74 7.62 -17.30
CA GLY A 54 -7.29 8.99 -17.37
C GLY A 54 -7.26 9.72 -16.02
N GLU A 55 -7.42 11.04 -16.04
CA GLU A 55 -7.21 11.93 -14.87
C GLU A 55 -7.96 11.48 -13.62
N ARG A 56 -9.27 11.21 -13.74
CA ARG A 56 -10.10 10.72 -12.62
C ARG A 56 -9.49 9.52 -11.90
N ARG A 57 -8.91 8.57 -12.65
CA ARG A 57 -8.33 7.35 -12.09
C ARG A 57 -6.92 7.59 -11.57
N ARG A 58 -6.15 8.50 -12.19
CA ARG A 58 -4.85 8.95 -11.66
C ARG A 58 -5.02 9.58 -10.28
N SER A 59 -5.93 10.53 -10.12
CA SER A 59 -6.17 11.18 -8.82
C SER A 59 -6.63 10.17 -7.75
N ALA A 60 -7.45 9.19 -8.12
CA ALA A 60 -7.86 8.12 -7.20
C ALA A 60 -6.69 7.22 -6.78
N ILE A 61 -5.76 6.92 -7.69
CA ILE A 61 -4.54 6.18 -7.38
C ILE A 61 -3.64 6.99 -6.43
N ASP A 62 -3.48 8.29 -6.69
CA ASP A 62 -2.63 9.16 -5.86
C ASP A 62 -3.11 9.24 -4.42
N LEU A 63 -4.40 9.46 -4.24
CA LEU A 63 -5.02 9.46 -2.91
C LEU A 63 -4.83 8.12 -2.18
N ALA A 64 -5.01 7.01 -2.89
CA ALA A 64 -4.83 5.69 -2.31
C ALA A 64 -3.37 5.40 -1.92
N LEU A 65 -2.40 5.85 -2.74
CA LEU A 65 -0.98 5.66 -2.45
C LEU A 65 -0.48 6.58 -1.34
N ASP A 66 -1.02 7.79 -1.20
CA ASP A 66 -0.67 8.72 -0.12
C ASP A 66 -1.17 8.21 1.25
N ASP A 67 -2.37 7.61 1.28
CA ASP A 67 -2.92 6.96 2.47
C ASP A 67 -2.22 5.62 2.78
N TYR A 68 -1.77 4.90 1.75
CA TYR A 68 -1.16 3.57 1.91
C TYR A 68 0.25 3.61 2.50
N TYR A 69 0.35 3.39 3.81
CA TYR A 69 1.61 3.11 4.50
C TYR A 69 1.78 1.61 4.80
N PRO A 70 2.67 0.88 4.09
CA PRO A 70 2.88 -0.53 4.38
C PRO A 70 3.50 -0.73 5.78
N GLU A 71 3.03 -1.73 6.52
CA GLU A 71 3.57 -2.07 7.85
C GLU A 71 5.07 -2.42 7.80
N ARG A 72 5.48 -3.07 6.71
CA ARG A 72 6.88 -3.31 6.33
C ARG A 72 7.18 -2.56 5.04
N LEU A 73 8.04 -1.54 5.12
CA LEU A 73 8.56 -0.92 3.91
C LEU A 73 9.43 -1.95 3.16
N PRO A 74 9.18 -2.19 1.87
CA PRO A 74 10.02 -3.09 1.07
C PRO A 74 11.45 -2.56 0.94
N VAL A 75 11.62 -1.24 0.97
CA VAL A 75 12.93 -0.57 1.01
C VAL A 75 12.95 0.35 2.23
N ALA A 76 13.84 0.06 3.17
CA ALA A 76 14.08 0.96 4.29
C ALA A 76 14.72 2.26 3.75
N PRO A 77 14.30 3.45 4.23
CA PRO A 77 14.95 4.69 3.83
C PRO A 77 16.44 4.65 4.24
N ALA A 78 17.32 5.28 3.45
CA ALA A 78 18.75 5.34 3.77
C ALA A 78 19.04 6.26 4.97
N HIS A 79 18.25 7.31 5.14
CA HIS A 79 18.37 8.31 6.18
C HIS A 79 17.03 8.51 6.92
N CYS A 80 17.11 9.23 8.02
CA CYS A 80 15.93 9.67 8.76
C CYS A 80 14.98 10.47 7.86
N VAL A 81 13.67 10.23 7.97
CA VAL A 81 12.67 10.93 7.16
C VAL A 81 12.36 12.35 7.59
N VAL A 82 12.96 12.80 8.70
CA VAL A 82 12.82 14.19 9.16
C VAL A 82 13.67 15.09 8.25
N PRO A 83 13.10 16.15 7.66
CA PRO A 83 13.84 17.06 6.78
C PRO A 83 15.11 17.60 7.46
N GLY A 84 16.24 17.55 6.73
CA GLY A 84 17.54 18.00 7.23
C GLY A 84 18.25 17.03 8.19
N CYS A 85 17.74 15.80 8.37
CA CYS A 85 18.39 14.79 9.21
C CYS A 85 19.00 13.65 8.39
N GLU A 86 20.32 13.56 8.40
CA GLU A 86 21.06 12.50 7.68
C GLU A 86 21.36 11.26 8.54
N GLY A 87 20.89 11.23 9.78
CA GLY A 87 21.16 10.13 10.70
C GLY A 87 20.59 8.79 10.21
N PRO A 88 21.25 7.65 10.49
CA PRO A 88 20.79 6.35 10.04
C PRO A 88 19.44 5.99 10.69
N PRO A 89 18.44 5.54 9.92
CA PRO A 89 17.12 5.20 10.44
C PRO A 89 17.18 3.86 11.16
N ARG A 90 16.50 3.77 12.31
CA ARG A 90 16.40 2.53 13.11
C ARG A 90 15.03 1.89 12.93
N GLY A 91 13.96 2.67 13.12
CA GLY A 91 12.59 2.18 13.09
C GLY A 91 11.60 3.28 12.77
N ARG A 92 10.52 2.92 12.08
CA ARG A 92 9.50 3.88 11.58
C ARG A 92 10.08 4.99 10.68
N GLY A 93 11.23 4.75 10.04
CA GLY A 93 11.96 5.75 9.25
C GLY A 93 12.68 6.81 10.06
N LEU A 94 12.74 6.68 11.40
CA LEU A 94 13.35 7.67 12.27
C LEU A 94 14.73 7.20 12.76
N CYS A 95 15.66 8.13 12.87
CA CYS A 95 16.91 7.92 13.61
C CYS A 95 16.61 7.76 15.11
N HIS A 96 17.59 7.28 15.89
CA HIS A 96 17.40 7.05 17.33
C HIS A 96 16.86 8.29 18.07
N LYS A 97 17.40 9.49 17.79
CA LYS A 97 16.98 10.75 18.45
C LYS A 97 15.52 11.09 18.14
N HIS A 98 15.13 11.08 16.88
CA HIS A 98 13.75 11.41 16.48
C HIS A 98 12.74 10.33 16.90
N TYR A 99 13.13 9.06 16.86
CA TYR A 99 12.30 7.97 17.38
C TYR A 99 12.01 8.17 18.88
N MET A 100 13.02 8.50 19.67
CA MET A 100 12.86 8.73 21.11
C MET A 100 12.01 9.97 21.41
N SER A 101 12.18 11.05 20.64
CA SER A 101 11.34 12.24 20.76
C SER A 101 9.87 11.91 20.47
N TRP A 102 9.61 11.24 19.35
CA TRP A 102 8.28 10.82 18.95
C TRP A 102 7.62 9.89 19.98
N SER A 103 8.34 8.88 20.44
CA SER A 103 7.84 7.89 21.40
C SER A 103 7.45 8.54 22.73
N ARG A 104 8.25 9.52 23.19
CA ARG A 104 7.96 10.27 24.42
C ARG A 104 6.75 11.18 24.26
N ASP A 105 6.59 11.82 23.11
CA ASP A 105 5.42 12.65 22.84
C ASP A 105 4.14 11.81 22.79
N ARG A 106 4.15 10.65 22.11
CA ARG A 106 3.03 9.70 22.14
C ARG A 106 2.71 9.20 23.55
N ALA A 107 3.72 8.78 24.31
CA ALA A 107 3.52 8.28 25.68
C ALA A 107 2.89 9.33 26.61
N LYS A 108 3.12 10.62 26.34
CA LYS A 108 2.57 11.74 27.10
C LYS A 108 1.27 12.31 26.51
N GLY A 109 0.72 11.72 25.44
CA GLY A 109 -0.47 12.21 24.75
C GLY A 109 -0.29 13.57 24.06
N ARG A 110 0.96 13.99 23.79
CA ARG A 110 1.25 15.26 23.12
C ARG A 110 1.22 15.08 21.61
N VAL A 111 0.90 16.15 20.88
CA VAL A 111 1.08 16.19 19.42
C VAL A 111 2.57 15.97 19.10
N PRO A 112 2.94 14.90 18.38
CA PRO A 112 4.34 14.60 18.12
C PRO A 112 5.01 15.70 17.28
N ARG A 113 6.19 16.13 17.69
CA ARG A 113 6.99 17.13 16.94
C ARG A 113 7.56 16.60 15.62
N VAL A 114 7.63 15.27 15.48
CA VAL A 114 8.14 14.60 14.29
C VAL A 114 7.12 13.59 13.80
N LYS A 115 6.94 13.53 12.47
CA LYS A 115 6.07 12.57 11.81
C LYS A 115 6.90 11.34 11.41
N PRO A 116 6.65 10.15 11.99
CA PRO A 116 7.27 8.92 11.52
C PRO A 116 6.68 8.53 10.16
N LEU A 117 7.31 7.58 9.46
CA LEU A 117 6.66 6.93 8.32
C LEU A 117 5.39 6.19 8.77
N ARG A 118 5.45 5.43 9.88
CA ARG A 118 4.27 4.72 10.42
C ARG A 118 3.90 5.24 11.80
N SER A 119 2.65 5.67 11.96
CA SER A 119 2.13 6.23 13.21
C SER A 119 1.28 5.27 14.03
N ASN A 120 0.77 4.18 13.43
CA ASN A 120 0.04 3.13 14.16
C ASN A 120 1.02 2.30 15.02
#